data_AF-A0A2A2Q291-F1
#
_entry.id   AF-A0A2A2Q291-F1
#
_cell.length_a   1.000
_cell.length_b   1.000
_cell.length_c   1.000
_cell.angle_alpha   90.00
_cell.angle_beta   90.00
_cell.angle_gamma   90.00
#
_symmetry.space_group_name_H-M   'P 1'
#
loop_
_entity.id
_entity.type
_entity.pdbx_description
1 polymer ?
#
loop_
_entity_poly.entity_id
_entity_poly.type
_entity_poly.pdbx_seq_one_letter_code
_entity_poly.pdbx_strand_id
1 'polypeptide(L)'
;MFSAVIPFQWPGALASAASRRFAVGIAVGLLGMATPASAQSELPPIMVTPLPVCFPPVAPVLGDEILNELPSGGRRWSRGAPVELADFVGEWFYPALSSRLMEADVGRRLTARLDAYRNTRAGLLNELTEKLVTLNQSDGAARLATLQELAAAQRPRIQALEKEADELRRDLINGGFMDWSVHWNRDRGWRVGNTRFAGDIFEQEARFQVVRAAAFYYDGILPEQRALLLESAMELRARAIRPPPPTRKEDPRAMFFSPATTRLRLPANLSPALTEKIGHYNREKAELKNELRDAVLAHDSSWSIRRNQALTDLAERQEPRLAALDRLAEEIRAGLSAVRAAPLAAPPQIPPSLIQRIEGYNRDRRTLMREFENAVQAGEQSIERPQLDRSMPTDEREARVRQYAAERAAVREKVSTQFQESAKERLDEMKQRYISIREDLGLVASAQFDRETGKPLDADSLLRTYTAAMEKYDALGREEVIYRGYRMAMLLPGLSREQRRLLFNAVMVGLAQPLPASELAPRGQQPEFRS
;
A
#
# COMPACT_ATOMS: atom_id res chain seq x y z
N MET A 1 2.51 21.96 -6.30
CA MET A 1 3.43 22.80 -7.12
C MET A 1 3.15 24.30 -7.05
N PHE A 2 2.00 24.74 -6.55
CA PHE A 2 1.70 26.15 -6.31
C PHE A 2 1.63 26.41 -4.80
N SER A 3 2.70 26.91 -4.19
CA SER A 3 2.57 27.55 -2.87
C SER A 3 1.73 28.81 -3.05
N ALA A 4 0.95 29.17 -2.03
CA ALA A 4 0.20 30.42 -2.01
C ALA A 4 1.08 31.58 -2.50
N VAL A 5 0.48 32.51 -3.25
CA VAL A 5 1.10 33.76 -3.66
C VAL A 5 1.23 34.60 -2.39
N ILE A 6 2.26 34.29 -1.60
CA ILE A 6 2.55 34.93 -0.33
C ILE A 6 3.32 36.21 -0.64
N PRO A 7 2.92 37.37 -0.10
CA PRO A 7 3.68 38.59 -0.25
C PRO A 7 5.10 38.34 0.27
N PHE A 8 6.09 38.81 -0.48
CA PHE A 8 7.48 38.70 -0.06
C PHE A 8 7.66 39.41 1.29
N GLN A 9 7.88 38.64 2.36
CA GLN A 9 8.17 39.13 3.70
C GLN A 9 9.65 38.90 4.00
N TRP A 10 10.33 39.95 4.45
CA TRP A 10 11.74 39.87 4.80
C TRP A 10 11.95 39.01 6.05
N PRO A 11 12.92 38.09 6.08
CA PRO A 11 13.19 37.26 7.27
C PRO A 11 13.72 38.03 8.50
N GLY A 12 13.92 39.34 8.42
CA GLY A 12 14.62 40.13 9.44
C GLY A 12 13.90 40.37 10.77
N ALA A 13 12.65 39.92 10.94
CA ALA A 13 11.83 40.31 12.08
C ALA A 13 11.63 39.25 13.18
N LEU A 14 12.11 38.01 13.03
CA LEU A 14 11.89 36.96 14.04
C LEU A 14 13.05 35.96 14.10
N ALA A 15 13.96 36.11 15.07
CA ALA A 15 14.70 34.98 15.65
C ALA A 15 15.54 35.39 16.87
N SER A 16 15.07 35.05 18.07
CA SER A 16 15.92 34.80 19.24
C SER A 16 15.12 34.02 20.27
N ALA A 17 15.29 32.69 20.28
CA ALA A 17 15.28 31.87 21.50
C ALA A 17 15.45 30.38 21.14
N ALA A 18 16.53 29.79 21.63
CA ALA A 18 16.53 28.59 22.48
C ALA A 18 17.81 27.78 22.26
N SER A 19 18.61 27.69 23.32
CA SER A 19 19.83 26.91 23.40
C SER A 19 19.70 25.84 24.50
N ARG A 20 20.27 24.66 24.20
CA ARG A 20 20.86 23.63 25.07
C ARG A 20 19.98 22.88 26.07
N ARG A 21 19.99 21.54 25.96
CA ARG A 21 20.47 20.59 27.00
C ARG A 21 20.96 19.29 26.36
N PHE A 22 22.17 18.85 26.70
CA PHE A 22 22.60 17.44 26.61
C PHE A 22 23.44 17.13 27.84
N ALA A 23 23.04 16.10 28.58
CA ALA A 23 23.81 15.44 29.62
C ALA A 23 24.00 13.99 29.19
N VAL A 24 25.24 13.49 29.22
CA VAL A 24 25.57 12.09 28.94
C VAL A 24 26.00 11.46 30.27
N GLY A 25 25.25 10.47 30.72
CA GLY A 25 25.58 9.62 31.86
C GLY A 25 26.32 8.36 31.41
N ILE A 26 27.36 8.01 32.17
CA ILE A 26 28.17 6.80 32.03
C ILE A 26 27.44 5.64 32.70
N ALA A 27 27.42 4.47 32.06
CA ALA A 27 26.99 3.21 32.69
C ALA A 27 28.04 2.11 32.48
N VAL A 28 28.42 1.49 33.59
CA VAL A 28 29.29 0.31 33.72
C VAL A 28 28.41 -0.94 33.72
N GLY A 29 28.81 -1.99 33.00
CA GLY A 29 28.11 -3.28 32.94
C GLY A 29 29.07 -4.46 33.00
N LEU A 30 28.86 -5.31 34.02
CA LEU A 30 29.68 -6.43 34.49
C LEU A 30 29.80 -7.63 33.52
N LEU A 31 30.96 -8.29 33.58
CA LEU A 31 31.21 -9.64 33.04
C LEU A 31 30.42 -10.70 33.83
N GLY A 32 29.70 -11.57 33.11
CA GLY A 32 29.07 -12.79 33.63
C GLY A 32 29.79 -14.04 33.09
N MET A 33 30.12 -14.95 34.00
CA MET A 33 30.91 -16.17 33.83
C MET A 33 30.23 -17.24 32.96
N ALA A 34 31.06 -17.99 32.25
CA ALA A 34 30.70 -19.16 31.45
C ALA A 34 30.47 -20.41 32.32
N THR A 35 29.52 -21.27 31.90
CA THR A 35 29.37 -22.66 32.37
C THR A 35 29.59 -23.63 31.20
N PRO A 36 30.12 -24.84 31.45
CA PRO A 36 30.67 -25.71 30.42
C PRO A 36 29.61 -26.55 29.70
N ALA A 37 29.90 -26.79 28.42
CA ALA A 37 29.13 -27.59 27.48
C ALA A 37 29.16 -29.08 27.83
N SER A 38 28.00 -29.72 27.74
CA SER A 38 27.86 -31.18 27.71
C SER A 38 27.96 -31.64 26.26
N ALA A 39 29.01 -32.39 25.92
CA ALA A 39 29.24 -32.94 24.61
C ALA A 39 28.23 -34.07 24.30
N GLN A 40 27.30 -33.83 23.38
CA GLN A 40 26.49 -34.85 22.73
C GLN A 40 26.95 -34.99 21.27
N SER A 41 27.61 -36.11 20.98
CA SER A 41 27.67 -36.83 19.69
C SER A 41 27.27 -36.01 18.44
N GLU A 42 28.21 -35.24 17.88
CA GLU A 42 28.05 -34.53 16.61
C GLU A 42 28.32 -35.47 15.42
N LEU A 43 27.29 -36.16 14.93
CA LEU A 43 27.14 -36.22 13.48
C LEU A 43 26.72 -34.82 13.04
N PRO A 44 27.36 -34.18 12.04
CA PRO A 44 26.97 -32.85 11.63
C PRO A 44 25.49 -32.90 11.27
N PRO A 45 24.62 -32.11 11.92
CA PRO A 45 23.23 -32.06 11.54
C PRO A 45 23.21 -31.71 10.06
N ILE A 46 22.56 -32.54 9.24
CA ILE A 46 22.28 -32.20 7.85
C ILE A 46 21.57 -30.85 7.91
N MET A 47 22.30 -29.78 7.61
CA MET A 47 21.78 -28.43 7.66
C MET A 47 20.83 -28.28 6.47
N VAL A 48 19.59 -28.71 6.67
CA VAL A 48 18.52 -28.40 5.72
C VAL A 48 18.44 -26.87 5.71
N THR A 49 18.68 -26.26 4.54
CA THR A 49 18.63 -24.80 4.39
C THR A 49 17.17 -24.35 4.40
N PRO A 50 16.76 -23.34 5.19
CA PRO A 50 15.36 -22.94 5.31
C PRO A 50 14.82 -22.48 3.96
N LEU A 51 13.66 -22.99 3.59
CA LEU A 51 13.03 -22.75 2.30
C LEU A 51 12.52 -21.30 2.26
N PRO A 52 13.01 -20.44 1.36
CA PRO A 52 12.46 -19.11 1.21
C PRO A 52 11.13 -19.16 0.46
N VAL A 53 10.18 -18.31 0.85
CA VAL A 53 8.85 -18.20 0.26
C VAL A 53 8.41 -16.74 0.22
N CYS A 54 7.88 -16.30 -0.92
CA CYS A 54 7.23 -15.00 -1.08
C CYS A 54 5.71 -15.17 -1.05
N PHE A 55 5.03 -14.27 -0.35
CA PHE A 55 3.57 -14.15 -0.43
C PHE A 55 3.21 -12.97 -1.35
N PRO A 56 2.04 -13.00 -2.02
CA PRO A 56 1.65 -11.93 -2.91
C PRO A 56 1.43 -10.61 -2.14
N PRO A 57 1.64 -9.45 -2.79
CA PRO A 57 1.30 -8.15 -2.21
C PRO A 57 -0.20 -8.07 -1.88
N VAL A 58 -0.51 -7.30 -0.84
CA VAL A 58 -1.89 -7.07 -0.42
C VAL A 58 -2.55 -6.05 -1.35
N ALA A 59 -3.78 -6.30 -1.78
CA ALA A 59 -4.54 -5.34 -2.58
C ALA A 59 -4.77 -4.02 -1.81
N PRO A 60 -4.43 -2.84 -2.36
CA PRO A 60 -4.67 -1.56 -1.69
C PRO A 60 -6.17 -1.28 -1.56
N VAL A 61 -6.55 -0.34 -0.68
CA VAL A 61 -7.93 0.17 -0.68
C VAL A 61 -8.14 0.97 -1.96
N LEU A 62 -9.30 0.84 -2.59
CA LEU A 62 -9.64 1.61 -3.78
C LEU A 62 -9.41 3.11 -3.54
N GLY A 63 -8.55 3.71 -4.36
CA GLY A 63 -8.16 5.12 -4.27
C GLY A 63 -7.04 5.44 -3.28
N ASP A 64 -6.40 4.42 -2.67
CA ASP A 64 -5.15 4.65 -1.92
C ASP A 64 -3.97 4.83 -2.87
N GLU A 65 -2.96 5.55 -2.41
CA GLU A 65 -1.68 5.67 -3.11
C GLU A 65 -0.99 4.31 -3.22
N ILE A 66 -0.55 3.95 -4.43
CA ILE A 66 0.27 2.75 -4.64
C ILE A 66 1.71 3.11 -4.33
N LEU A 67 2.31 2.38 -3.39
CA LEU A 67 3.71 2.57 -3.05
C LEU A 67 4.58 2.12 -4.23
N ASN A 68 5.46 3.01 -4.71
CA ASN A 68 6.42 2.67 -5.76
C ASN A 68 7.61 1.85 -5.22
N GLU A 69 7.87 1.89 -3.92
CA GLU A 69 8.98 1.19 -3.28
C GLU A 69 8.54 0.62 -1.92
N LEU A 70 9.06 -0.56 -1.57
CA LEU A 70 8.93 -1.09 -0.21
C LEU A 70 9.84 -0.29 0.72
N PRO A 71 9.41 0.02 1.95
CA PRO A 71 10.29 0.61 2.96
C PRO A 71 11.56 -0.24 3.09
N SER A 72 12.73 0.40 2.98
CA SER A 72 14.05 -0.24 3.07
C SER A 72 14.31 -0.73 4.51
N GLY A 73 13.65 -1.81 4.92
CA GLY A 73 13.72 -2.38 6.27
C GLY A 73 13.99 -3.90 6.29
N GLY A 74 14.38 -4.49 5.16
CA GLY A 74 14.62 -5.93 5.06
C GLY A 74 15.76 -6.41 5.96
N ARG A 75 15.55 -7.55 6.65
CA ARG A 75 16.64 -8.28 7.33
C ARG A 75 17.70 -8.70 6.31
N ARG A 76 18.95 -8.85 6.76
CA ARG A 76 20.12 -9.31 5.97
C ARG A 76 19.94 -10.64 5.20
N TRP A 77 18.88 -11.39 5.49
CA TRP A 77 18.58 -12.72 4.93
C TRP A 77 17.38 -12.75 3.97
N SER A 78 16.68 -11.63 3.79
CA SER A 78 15.55 -11.54 2.86
C SER A 78 16.07 -11.40 1.43
N ARG A 79 15.76 -12.38 0.56
CA ARG A 79 16.00 -12.27 -0.88
C ARG A 79 14.86 -11.48 -1.52
N GLY A 80 15.19 -10.70 -2.55
CA GLY A 80 14.17 -10.09 -3.41
C GLY A 80 13.33 -11.19 -4.08
N ALA A 81 12.04 -10.92 -4.29
CA ALA A 81 11.18 -11.84 -5.01
C ALA A 81 11.63 -11.95 -6.48
N PRO A 82 11.63 -13.16 -7.09
CA PRO A 82 11.84 -13.34 -8.52
C PRO A 82 10.88 -12.47 -9.32
N VAL A 83 11.38 -11.83 -10.39
CA VAL A 83 10.58 -10.92 -11.23
C VAL A 83 9.46 -11.67 -11.96
N GLU A 84 9.69 -12.94 -12.26
CA GLU A 84 8.74 -13.85 -12.91
C GLU A 84 7.45 -14.05 -12.11
N LEU A 85 7.47 -13.75 -10.80
CA LEU A 85 6.28 -13.81 -9.96
C LEU A 85 5.28 -12.70 -10.23
N ALA A 86 5.70 -11.58 -10.84
CA ALA A 86 4.85 -10.42 -11.07
C ALA A 86 3.57 -10.78 -11.87
N ASP A 87 3.69 -11.69 -12.84
CA ASP A 87 2.57 -12.15 -13.68
C ASP A 87 1.55 -13.02 -12.92
N PHE A 88 1.88 -13.49 -11.71
CA PHE A 88 1.09 -14.47 -10.97
C PHE A 88 0.63 -13.95 -9.60
N VAL A 89 0.73 -12.64 -9.33
CA VAL A 89 0.38 -12.02 -8.04
C VAL A 89 -1.04 -12.38 -7.53
N GLY A 90 -1.99 -12.61 -8.44
CA GLY A 90 -3.37 -13.00 -8.09
C GLY A 90 -3.59 -14.52 -7.93
N GLU A 91 -2.56 -15.35 -8.04
CA GLU A 91 -2.71 -16.80 -8.17
C GLU A 91 -2.46 -17.56 -6.86
N TRP A 92 -3.27 -18.60 -6.62
CA TRP A 92 -3.17 -19.43 -5.41
C TRP A 92 -1.92 -20.31 -5.36
N PHE A 93 -1.23 -20.47 -6.48
CA PHE A 93 0.07 -21.15 -6.55
C PHE A 93 1.27 -20.21 -6.34
N TYR A 94 1.05 -18.90 -6.16
CA TYR A 94 2.13 -17.92 -6.06
C TYR A 94 3.20 -18.28 -5.02
N PRO A 95 2.88 -18.65 -3.76
CA PRO A 95 3.93 -18.96 -2.79
C PRO A 95 4.71 -20.22 -3.15
N ALA A 96 4.06 -21.27 -3.63
CA ALA A 96 4.73 -22.49 -4.05
C ALA A 96 5.65 -22.23 -5.27
N LEU A 97 5.19 -21.43 -6.24
CA LEU A 97 5.99 -20.99 -7.37
C LEU A 97 7.21 -20.18 -6.92
N SER A 98 7.04 -19.30 -5.94
CA SER A 98 8.14 -18.48 -5.43
C SER A 98 9.27 -19.32 -4.84
N SER A 99 8.93 -20.34 -4.05
CA SER A 99 9.91 -21.25 -3.47
C SER A 99 10.67 -22.02 -4.55
N ARG A 100 9.96 -22.55 -5.56
CA ARG A 100 10.59 -23.27 -6.67
C ARG A 100 11.50 -22.38 -7.51
N LEU A 101 11.08 -21.15 -7.82
CA LEU A 101 11.92 -20.20 -8.56
C LEU A 101 13.19 -19.83 -7.77
N MET A 102 13.08 -19.66 -6.45
CA MET A 102 14.24 -19.34 -5.59
C MET A 102 15.23 -20.51 -5.43
N GLU A 103 14.77 -21.74 -5.60
CA GLU A 103 15.61 -22.95 -5.64
C GLU A 103 16.07 -23.31 -7.06
N ALA A 104 15.70 -22.50 -8.07
CA ALA A 104 15.92 -22.79 -9.50
C ALA A 104 15.31 -24.13 -9.96
N ASP A 105 14.21 -24.53 -9.33
CA ASP A 105 13.57 -25.84 -9.46
C ASP A 105 12.23 -25.76 -10.20
N VAL A 106 12.23 -25.11 -11.37
CA VAL A 106 11.07 -25.09 -12.28
C VAL A 106 11.49 -25.76 -13.58
N GLY A 107 11.21 -27.06 -13.68
CA GLY A 107 11.54 -27.84 -14.88
C GLY A 107 10.76 -27.39 -16.13
N ARG A 108 11.32 -27.66 -17.32
CA ARG A 108 10.77 -27.25 -18.63
C ARG A 108 9.27 -27.56 -18.82
N ARG A 109 8.81 -28.71 -18.31
CA ARG A 109 7.39 -29.10 -18.40
C ARG A 109 6.49 -28.15 -17.61
N LEU A 110 6.91 -27.76 -16.41
CA LEU A 110 6.14 -26.87 -15.54
C LEU A 110 6.15 -25.44 -16.08
N THR A 111 7.29 -24.98 -16.62
CA THR A 111 7.39 -23.71 -17.37
C THR A 111 6.38 -23.67 -18.51
N ALA A 112 6.35 -24.71 -19.36
CA ALA A 112 5.41 -24.77 -20.48
C ALA A 112 3.94 -24.74 -20.05
N ARG A 113 3.59 -25.36 -18.90
CA ARG A 113 2.24 -25.29 -18.33
C ARG A 113 1.90 -23.90 -17.79
N LEU A 114 2.83 -23.26 -17.10
CA LEU A 114 2.66 -21.88 -16.62
C LEU A 114 2.44 -20.90 -17.79
N ASP A 115 3.17 -21.08 -18.89
CA ASP A 115 2.97 -20.31 -20.12
C ASP A 115 1.61 -20.57 -20.76
N ALA A 116 1.20 -21.84 -20.87
CA ALA A 116 -0.13 -22.19 -21.40
C ALA A 116 -1.27 -21.62 -20.54
N TYR A 117 -1.12 -21.68 -19.22
CA TYR A 117 -2.03 -21.07 -18.26
C TYR A 117 -2.12 -19.56 -18.48
N ARG A 118 -0.98 -18.86 -18.53
CA ARG A 118 -0.89 -17.41 -18.74
C ARG A 118 -1.56 -16.99 -20.07
N ASN A 119 -1.32 -17.73 -21.14
CA ASN A 119 -1.92 -17.47 -22.46
C ASN A 119 -3.45 -17.66 -22.44
N THR A 120 -3.93 -18.72 -21.79
CA THR A 120 -5.37 -18.99 -21.67
C THR A 120 -6.07 -17.91 -20.86
N ARG A 121 -5.47 -17.50 -19.73
CA ARG A 121 -5.94 -16.40 -18.89
C ARG A 121 -6.00 -15.08 -19.68
N ALA A 122 -4.95 -14.76 -20.43
CA ALA A 122 -4.90 -13.56 -21.27
C ALA A 122 -5.98 -13.55 -22.35
N GLY A 123 -6.23 -14.68 -23.02
CA GLY A 123 -7.31 -14.79 -24.01
C GLY A 123 -8.70 -14.54 -23.42
N LEU A 124 -8.99 -15.10 -22.24
CA LEU A 124 -10.26 -14.86 -21.54
C LEU A 124 -10.41 -13.41 -21.07
N LEU A 125 -9.32 -12.80 -20.60
CA LEU A 125 -9.29 -11.40 -20.21
C LEU A 125 -9.53 -10.46 -21.38
N ASN A 126 -8.89 -10.71 -22.53
CA ASN A 126 -9.07 -9.89 -23.74
C ASN A 126 -10.51 -9.93 -24.22
N GLU A 127 -11.12 -11.12 -24.27
CA GLU A 127 -12.53 -11.28 -24.64
C GLU A 127 -13.46 -10.47 -23.70
N LEU A 128 -13.20 -10.53 -22.39
CA LEU A 128 -13.97 -9.76 -21.40
C LEU A 128 -13.75 -8.25 -21.54
N THR A 129 -12.50 -7.79 -21.68
CA THR A 129 -12.18 -6.36 -21.77
C THR A 129 -12.66 -5.74 -23.07
N GLU A 130 -12.53 -6.43 -24.20
CA GLU A 130 -13.10 -6.02 -25.49
C GLU A 130 -14.62 -5.83 -25.37
N LYS A 131 -15.32 -6.81 -24.77
CA LYS A 131 -16.76 -6.68 -24.56
C LYS A 131 -17.10 -5.48 -23.68
N LEU A 132 -16.35 -5.26 -22.60
CA LEU A 132 -16.54 -4.10 -21.71
C LEU A 132 -16.33 -2.77 -22.43
N VAL A 133 -15.37 -2.69 -23.34
CA VAL A 133 -15.14 -1.50 -24.19
C VAL A 133 -16.33 -1.26 -25.12
N THR A 134 -16.81 -2.30 -25.81
CA THR A 134 -17.99 -2.16 -26.71
C THR A 134 -19.26 -1.71 -25.97
N LEU A 135 -19.41 -2.11 -24.71
CA LEU A 135 -20.58 -1.80 -23.88
C LEU A 135 -20.48 -0.44 -23.15
N ASN A 136 -19.40 0.30 -23.30
CA ASN A 136 -19.15 1.53 -22.54
C ASN A 136 -20.20 2.62 -22.81
N GLN A 137 -20.81 2.63 -24.01
CA GLN A 137 -21.85 3.60 -24.39
C GLN A 137 -23.28 3.01 -24.36
N SER A 138 -23.43 1.70 -24.11
CA SER A 138 -24.74 1.06 -24.01
C SER A 138 -25.51 1.54 -22.79
N ASP A 139 -26.85 1.47 -22.86
CA ASP A 139 -27.70 1.69 -21.69
C ASP A 139 -27.44 0.63 -20.60
N GLY A 140 -27.78 0.97 -19.36
CA GLY A 140 -27.45 0.13 -18.20
C GLY A 140 -28.10 -1.26 -18.23
N ALA A 141 -29.33 -1.38 -18.77
CA ALA A 141 -30.06 -2.64 -18.82
C ALA A 141 -29.50 -3.56 -19.92
N ALA A 142 -29.27 -3.03 -21.12
CA ALA A 142 -28.64 -3.78 -22.20
C ALA A 142 -27.21 -4.21 -21.85
N ARG A 143 -26.45 -3.34 -21.18
CA ARG A 143 -25.12 -3.69 -20.66
C ARG A 143 -25.20 -4.85 -19.68
N LEU A 144 -26.11 -4.79 -18.71
CA LEU A 144 -26.29 -5.85 -17.71
C LEU A 144 -26.62 -7.19 -18.37
N ALA A 145 -27.63 -7.22 -19.24
CA ALA A 145 -28.05 -8.44 -19.94
C ALA A 145 -26.90 -9.03 -20.77
N THR A 146 -26.19 -8.19 -21.52
CA THR A 146 -25.07 -8.64 -22.36
C THR A 146 -23.90 -9.18 -21.53
N LEU A 147 -23.60 -8.57 -20.38
CA LEU A 147 -22.56 -9.08 -19.47
C LEU A 147 -22.96 -10.41 -18.84
N GLN A 148 -24.23 -10.59 -18.48
CA GLN A 148 -24.73 -11.86 -17.95
C GLN A 148 -24.66 -12.99 -18.99
N GLU A 149 -24.99 -12.70 -20.25
CA GLU A 149 -24.84 -13.66 -21.36
C GLU A 149 -23.38 -14.05 -21.58
N LEU A 150 -22.46 -13.07 -21.61
CA LEU A 150 -21.03 -13.33 -21.70
C LEU A 150 -20.54 -14.16 -20.51
N ALA A 151 -21.01 -13.85 -19.30
CA ALA A 151 -20.66 -14.57 -18.10
C ALA A 151 -21.08 -16.04 -18.16
N ALA A 152 -22.28 -16.32 -18.66
CA ALA A 152 -22.75 -17.69 -18.87
C ALA A 152 -21.89 -18.42 -19.92
N ALA A 153 -21.51 -17.76 -21.01
CA ALA A 153 -20.68 -18.33 -22.06
C ALA A 153 -19.22 -18.60 -21.61
N GLN A 154 -18.62 -17.68 -20.84
CA GLN A 154 -17.23 -17.80 -20.38
C GLN A 154 -17.06 -18.75 -19.19
N ARG A 155 -18.08 -18.92 -18.35
CA ARG A 155 -18.01 -19.68 -17.09
C ARG A 155 -17.29 -21.02 -17.20
N PRO A 156 -17.63 -21.95 -18.12
CA PRO A 156 -16.95 -23.26 -18.16
C PRO A 156 -15.45 -23.13 -18.47
N ARG A 157 -15.04 -22.16 -19.29
CA ARG A 157 -13.62 -21.92 -19.62
C ARG A 157 -12.87 -21.30 -18.44
N ILE A 158 -13.49 -20.39 -17.69
CA ILE A 158 -12.87 -19.82 -16.48
C ILE A 158 -12.77 -20.89 -15.39
N GLN A 159 -13.79 -21.73 -15.20
CA GLN A 159 -13.73 -22.85 -14.24
C GLN A 159 -12.62 -23.85 -14.59
N ALA A 160 -12.42 -24.15 -15.88
CA ALA A 160 -11.31 -24.98 -16.34
C ALA A 160 -9.95 -24.32 -16.05
N LEU A 161 -9.84 -23.00 -16.23
CA LEU A 161 -8.64 -22.24 -15.88
C LEU A 161 -8.36 -22.28 -14.36
N GLU A 162 -9.37 -22.07 -13.51
CA GLU A 162 -9.24 -22.14 -12.05
C GLU A 162 -8.84 -23.54 -11.58
N LYS A 163 -9.35 -24.58 -12.24
CA LYS A 163 -8.94 -25.97 -11.98
C LYS A 163 -7.47 -26.20 -12.35
N GLU A 164 -7.01 -25.73 -13.51
CA GLU A 164 -5.60 -25.81 -13.90
C GLU A 164 -4.71 -25.05 -12.91
N ALA A 165 -5.14 -23.90 -12.40
CA ALA A 165 -4.41 -23.16 -11.35
C ALA A 165 -4.27 -23.99 -10.07
N ASP A 166 -5.32 -24.70 -9.64
CA ASP A 166 -5.24 -25.58 -8.47
C ASP A 166 -4.37 -26.83 -8.71
N GLU A 167 -4.38 -27.38 -9.93
CA GLU A 167 -3.47 -28.46 -10.31
C GLU A 167 -2.01 -28.00 -10.33
N LEU A 168 -1.72 -26.85 -10.92
CA LEU A 168 -0.40 -26.21 -10.87
C LEU A 168 0.05 -25.98 -9.43
N ARG A 169 -0.84 -25.51 -8.55
CA ARG A 169 -0.58 -25.34 -7.12
C ARG A 169 -0.14 -26.64 -6.47
N ARG A 170 -0.88 -27.73 -6.67
CA ARG A 170 -0.56 -29.05 -6.12
C ARG A 170 0.77 -29.58 -6.64
N ASP A 171 1.02 -29.44 -7.94
CA ASP A 171 2.25 -29.92 -8.56
C ASP A 171 3.48 -29.11 -8.09
N LEU A 172 3.35 -27.78 -7.97
CA LEU A 172 4.40 -26.92 -7.42
C LEU A 172 4.71 -27.28 -5.96
N ILE A 173 3.69 -27.57 -5.15
CA ILE A 173 3.84 -27.94 -3.74
C ILE A 173 4.53 -29.30 -3.58
N ASN A 174 4.09 -30.30 -4.34
CA ASN A 174 4.57 -31.67 -4.18
C ASN A 174 5.92 -31.90 -4.87
N GLY A 175 6.18 -31.23 -6.00
CA GLY A 175 7.38 -31.42 -6.81
C GLY A 175 7.31 -32.65 -7.72
N GLY A 176 8.38 -32.88 -8.48
CA GLY A 176 8.58 -34.11 -9.24
C GLY A 176 9.00 -35.30 -8.36
N PHE A 177 9.23 -36.46 -8.99
CA PHE A 177 9.61 -37.70 -8.30
C PHE A 177 10.90 -37.59 -7.47
N MET A 178 11.84 -36.72 -7.85
CA MET A 178 13.10 -36.48 -7.14
C MET A 178 13.10 -35.17 -6.34
N ASP A 179 12.05 -34.35 -6.48
CA ASP A 179 12.03 -33.02 -5.89
C ASP A 179 11.32 -33.09 -4.53
N TRP A 180 11.80 -32.26 -3.61
CA TRP A 180 11.29 -32.26 -2.24
C TRP A 180 10.02 -31.41 -2.20
N SER A 181 9.07 -31.77 -1.33
CA SER A 181 7.84 -30.98 -1.19
C SER A 181 8.14 -29.61 -0.58
N VAL A 182 7.65 -28.52 -1.17
CA VAL A 182 7.77 -27.14 -0.64
C VAL A 182 6.61 -26.78 0.29
N HIS A 183 5.90 -27.77 0.83
CA HIS A 183 4.73 -27.55 1.64
C HIS A 183 5.07 -26.82 2.96
N TRP A 184 4.36 -25.72 3.27
CA TRP A 184 4.59 -24.88 4.45
C TRP A 184 4.68 -25.64 5.79
N ASN A 185 3.86 -26.68 5.96
CA ASN A 185 3.86 -27.51 7.18
C ASN A 185 4.98 -28.57 7.28
N ARG A 186 5.80 -28.79 6.24
CA ARG A 186 6.73 -29.94 6.18
C ARG A 186 7.68 -29.98 7.37
N ASP A 187 8.37 -28.86 7.62
CA ASP A 187 9.43 -28.77 8.63
C ASP A 187 8.98 -27.99 9.87
N ARG A 188 7.69 -27.62 9.96
CA ARG A 188 7.16 -26.78 11.04
C ARG A 188 7.09 -27.58 12.35
N GLY A 189 7.90 -27.20 13.34
CA GLY A 189 7.98 -27.87 14.65
C GLY A 189 6.89 -27.50 15.66
N TRP A 190 6.01 -26.54 15.36
CA TRP A 190 4.93 -26.09 16.24
C TRP A 190 3.55 -26.26 15.60
N ARG A 191 2.51 -26.33 16.42
CA ARG A 191 1.11 -26.41 16.00
C ARG A 191 0.24 -25.56 16.92
N VAL A 192 -0.72 -24.84 16.35
CA VAL A 192 -1.68 -24.06 17.15
C VAL A 192 -2.50 -25.00 18.03
N GLY A 193 -2.71 -24.64 19.30
CA GLY A 193 -3.46 -25.44 20.27
C GLY A 193 -2.66 -26.58 20.93
N ASN A 194 -1.58 -27.06 20.31
CA ASN A 194 -0.74 -28.12 20.89
C ASN A 194 0.55 -27.57 21.52
N THR A 195 1.17 -26.58 20.86
CA THR A 195 2.42 -25.98 21.34
C THR A 195 2.10 -24.89 22.37
N ARG A 196 2.78 -24.92 23.51
CA ARG A 196 2.78 -23.80 24.46
C ARG A 196 3.73 -22.72 23.97
N PHE A 197 3.20 -21.58 23.58
CA PHE A 197 4.00 -20.44 23.12
C PHE A 197 4.47 -19.58 24.30
N ALA A 198 5.58 -18.85 24.11
CA ALA A 198 6.17 -17.99 25.13
C ALA A 198 5.33 -16.72 25.45
N GLY A 199 4.16 -16.55 24.83
CA GLY A 199 3.21 -15.48 25.10
C GLY A 199 2.16 -15.35 23.99
N ASP A 200 1.11 -14.58 24.27
CA ASP A 200 -0.04 -14.38 23.37
C ASP A 200 0.36 -13.87 21.99
N ILE A 201 1.40 -13.02 21.93
CA ILE A 201 1.91 -12.44 20.69
C ILE A 201 2.38 -13.54 19.72
N PHE A 202 3.10 -14.55 20.21
CA PHE A 202 3.53 -15.68 19.40
C PHE A 202 2.33 -16.56 18.99
N GLU A 203 1.35 -16.73 19.87
CA GLU A 203 0.15 -17.49 19.52
C GLU A 203 -0.67 -16.79 18.41
N GLN A 204 -0.81 -15.46 18.46
CA GLN A 204 -1.49 -14.70 17.41
C GLN A 204 -0.72 -14.77 16.08
N GLU A 205 0.60 -14.68 16.11
CA GLU A 205 1.44 -14.84 14.92
C GLU A 205 1.34 -16.26 14.34
N ALA A 206 1.34 -17.29 15.20
CA ALA A 206 1.11 -18.67 14.78
C ALA A 206 -0.24 -18.84 14.08
N ARG A 207 -1.31 -18.27 14.65
CA ARG A 207 -2.66 -18.29 14.04
C ARG A 207 -2.66 -17.57 12.69
N PHE A 208 -2.06 -16.37 12.60
CA PHE A 208 -1.92 -15.64 11.35
C PHE A 208 -1.20 -16.48 10.28
N GLN A 209 -0.05 -17.05 10.61
CA GLN A 209 0.76 -17.83 9.68
C GLN A 209 0.02 -19.08 9.19
N VAL A 210 -0.67 -19.81 10.08
CA VAL A 210 -1.45 -21.01 9.72
C VAL A 210 -2.62 -20.65 8.81
N VAL A 211 -3.39 -19.61 9.15
CA VAL A 211 -4.55 -19.17 8.36
C VAL A 211 -4.12 -18.68 6.98
N ARG A 212 -3.04 -17.89 6.89
CA ARG A 212 -2.46 -17.45 5.61
C ARG A 212 -1.97 -18.63 4.79
N ALA A 213 -1.24 -19.56 5.39
CA ALA A 213 -0.70 -20.72 4.69
C ALA A 213 -1.81 -21.65 4.19
N ALA A 214 -2.89 -21.84 4.94
CA ALA A 214 -4.02 -22.66 4.52
C ALA A 214 -4.61 -22.18 3.18
N ALA A 215 -4.71 -20.86 2.96
CA ALA A 215 -5.21 -20.28 1.72
C ALA A 215 -4.41 -20.73 0.47
N PHE A 216 -3.13 -21.08 0.60
CA PHE A 216 -2.26 -21.45 -0.52
C PHE A 216 -1.87 -22.94 -0.54
N TYR A 217 -1.71 -23.58 0.62
CA TYR A 217 -1.13 -24.93 0.69
C TYR A 217 -2.15 -26.03 0.88
N TYR A 218 -3.32 -25.76 1.46
CA TYR A 218 -4.30 -26.80 1.74
C TYR A 218 -5.19 -27.11 0.53
N ASP A 219 -5.58 -28.38 0.43
CA ASP A 219 -6.59 -28.85 -0.51
C ASP A 219 -7.98 -28.82 0.15
N GLY A 220 -9.03 -29.03 -0.65
CA GLY A 220 -10.42 -29.04 -0.16
C GLY A 220 -10.97 -27.66 0.17
N ILE A 221 -10.32 -26.58 -0.29
CA ILE A 221 -10.74 -25.19 -0.06
C ILE A 221 -11.11 -24.56 -1.41
N LEU A 222 -12.32 -24.00 -1.50
CA LEU A 222 -12.80 -23.30 -2.69
C LEU A 222 -12.05 -21.98 -2.94
N PRO A 223 -11.97 -21.48 -4.18
CA PRO A 223 -11.33 -20.19 -4.48
C PRO A 223 -11.84 -19.02 -3.60
N GLU A 224 -13.14 -18.95 -3.36
CA GLU A 224 -13.79 -17.95 -2.52
C GLU A 224 -13.37 -18.08 -1.06
N GLN A 225 -13.31 -19.32 -0.55
CA GLN A 225 -12.84 -19.61 0.79
C GLN A 225 -11.36 -19.28 0.98
N ARG A 226 -10.49 -19.53 -0.02
CA ARG A 226 -9.07 -19.11 0.02
C ARG A 226 -8.95 -17.61 0.21
N ALA A 227 -9.77 -16.83 -0.48
CA ALA A 227 -9.78 -15.39 -0.35
C ALA A 227 -10.33 -14.92 1.01
N LEU A 228 -11.36 -15.59 1.56
CA LEU A 228 -11.85 -15.35 2.93
C LEU A 228 -10.77 -15.66 4.01
N LEU A 229 -9.93 -16.67 3.80
CA LEU A 229 -8.78 -16.95 4.65
C LEU A 229 -7.74 -15.84 4.60
N LEU A 230 -7.46 -15.27 3.42
CA LEU A 230 -6.55 -14.13 3.30
C LEU A 230 -7.08 -12.89 4.03
N GLU A 231 -8.37 -12.59 3.91
CA GLU A 231 -8.99 -11.51 4.71
C GLU A 231 -8.83 -11.78 6.22
N SER A 232 -9.09 -13.01 6.64
CA SER A 232 -8.96 -13.42 8.05
C SER A 232 -7.51 -13.31 8.54
N ALA A 233 -6.54 -13.67 7.71
CA ALA A 233 -5.12 -13.52 8.01
C ALA A 233 -4.74 -12.03 8.16
N MET A 234 -5.24 -11.15 7.29
CA MET A 234 -5.02 -9.71 7.41
C MET A 234 -5.57 -9.15 8.73
N GLU A 235 -6.78 -9.57 9.11
CA GLU A 235 -7.42 -9.17 10.38
C GLU A 235 -6.65 -9.68 11.61
N LEU A 236 -6.14 -10.91 11.58
CA LEU A 236 -5.31 -11.45 12.64
C LEU A 236 -3.99 -10.69 12.77
N ARG A 237 -3.34 -10.37 11.64
CA ARG A 237 -2.08 -9.62 11.63
C ARG A 237 -2.26 -8.20 12.19
N ALA A 238 -3.33 -7.51 11.81
CA ALA A 238 -3.64 -6.18 12.35
C ALA A 238 -3.81 -6.19 13.88
N ARG A 239 -4.39 -7.26 14.44
CA ARG A 239 -4.56 -7.41 15.90
C ARG A 239 -3.26 -7.77 16.64
N ALA A 240 -2.32 -8.42 15.97
CA ALA A 240 -1.07 -8.90 16.57
C ALA A 240 -0.03 -7.78 16.80
N ILE A 241 -0.09 -6.67 16.06
CA ILE A 241 0.90 -5.60 16.14
C ILE A 241 0.51 -4.58 17.24
N ARG A 242 1.38 -4.37 18.25
CA ARG A 242 1.22 -3.33 19.30
C ARG A 242 2.50 -2.51 19.55
N PRO A 243 2.44 -1.17 19.57
CA PRO A 243 1.34 -0.38 19.01
C PRO A 243 1.29 -0.66 17.50
N PRO A 244 0.11 -0.59 16.84
CA PRO A 244 0.11 -0.57 15.39
C PRO A 244 1.10 0.51 14.95
N PRO A 245 2.06 0.23 14.03
CA PRO A 245 2.88 1.29 13.47
C PRO A 245 1.90 2.37 12.98
N PRO A 246 2.22 3.67 13.12
CA PRO A 246 1.44 4.73 12.50
C PRO A 246 1.58 4.60 10.99
N THR A 247 0.90 3.60 10.43
CA THR A 247 0.70 3.42 9.02
C THR A 247 -0.37 4.44 8.67
N ARG A 248 -0.01 5.31 7.73
CA ARG A 248 -0.88 6.36 7.23
C ARG A 248 -2.19 5.70 6.74
N LYS A 249 -3.24 5.79 7.57
CA LYS A 249 -4.63 5.38 7.30
C LYS A 249 -4.91 3.86 7.27
N GLU A 250 -4.85 3.18 8.41
CA GLU A 250 -5.94 2.23 8.69
C GLU A 250 -7.21 3.07 8.88
N ASP A 251 -7.93 3.29 7.79
CA ASP A 251 -9.22 3.97 7.83
C ASP A 251 -10.26 2.96 8.33
N PRO A 252 -10.85 3.15 9.52
CA PRO A 252 -11.90 2.25 10.04
C PRO A 252 -13.14 2.18 9.14
N ARG A 253 -13.21 2.99 8.07
CA ARG A 253 -14.27 2.97 7.06
C ARG A 253 -13.97 2.12 5.82
N ALA A 254 -12.75 1.57 5.69
CA ALA A 254 -12.45 0.65 4.58
C ALA A 254 -13.01 -0.74 4.89
N MET A 255 -13.89 -1.26 4.02
CA MET A 255 -14.45 -2.60 4.15
C MET A 255 -13.94 -3.53 3.05
N PHE A 256 -13.77 -4.81 3.40
CA PHE A 256 -13.53 -5.85 2.41
C PHE A 256 -14.80 -6.15 1.61
N PHE A 257 -14.71 -6.20 0.30
CA PHE A 257 -15.83 -6.51 -0.58
C PHE A 257 -15.48 -7.58 -1.61
N SER A 258 -16.45 -8.01 -2.42
CA SER A 258 -16.25 -9.00 -3.48
C SER A 258 -15.80 -8.31 -4.78
N PRO A 259 -14.85 -8.85 -5.57
CA PRO A 259 -14.13 -10.10 -5.35
C PRO A 259 -13.20 -10.00 -4.14
N ALA A 260 -13.06 -11.11 -3.42
CA ALA A 260 -12.48 -11.12 -2.08
C ALA A 260 -11.02 -10.64 -2.06
N THR A 261 -10.61 -10.07 -0.91
CA THR A 261 -9.42 -9.20 -0.69
C THR A 261 -9.49 -7.78 -1.27
N THR A 262 -10.46 -7.45 -2.14
CA THR A 262 -10.71 -6.05 -2.51
C THR A 262 -11.17 -5.23 -1.30
N ARG A 263 -10.79 -3.96 -1.28
CA ARG A 263 -11.16 -3.03 -0.21
C ARG A 263 -11.69 -1.73 -0.80
N LEU A 264 -12.78 -1.22 -0.24
CA LEU A 264 -13.30 0.11 -0.61
C LEU A 264 -13.73 0.91 0.60
N ARG A 265 -13.75 2.23 0.42
CA ARG A 265 -14.42 3.15 1.35
C ARG A 265 -15.86 3.34 0.88
N LEU A 266 -16.79 3.15 1.80
CA LEU A 266 -18.20 3.40 1.51
C LEU A 266 -18.45 4.92 1.39
N PRO A 267 -19.28 5.35 0.41
CA PRO A 267 -19.81 6.70 0.37
C PRO A 267 -20.49 7.10 1.70
N ALA A 268 -20.41 8.37 2.08
CA ALA A 268 -21.00 8.83 3.35
C ALA A 268 -22.55 8.90 3.31
N ASN A 269 -23.13 9.01 2.12
CA ASN A 269 -24.55 9.29 1.88
C ASN A 269 -25.29 8.06 1.33
N LEU A 270 -25.09 6.89 1.95
CA LEU A 270 -25.81 5.67 1.57
C LEU A 270 -27.26 5.70 2.03
N SER A 271 -28.17 5.16 1.21
CA SER A 271 -29.56 4.97 1.61
C SER A 271 -29.66 3.97 2.77
N PRO A 272 -30.67 4.08 3.66
CA PRO A 272 -30.85 3.13 4.76
C PRO A 272 -30.96 1.67 4.28
N ALA A 273 -31.67 1.44 3.18
CA ALA A 273 -31.81 0.11 2.58
C ALA A 273 -30.47 -0.48 2.12
N LEU A 274 -29.60 0.34 1.51
CA LEU A 274 -28.27 -0.12 1.08
C LEU A 274 -27.35 -0.39 2.28
N THR A 275 -27.42 0.46 3.30
CA THR A 275 -26.69 0.26 4.58
C THR A 275 -27.10 -1.05 5.24
N GLU A 276 -28.39 -1.38 5.26
CA GLU A 276 -28.89 -2.65 5.79
C GLU A 276 -28.35 -3.87 5.01
N LYS A 277 -28.38 -3.83 3.67
CA LYS A 277 -27.80 -4.89 2.82
C LYS A 277 -26.31 -5.08 3.07
N ILE A 278 -25.55 -3.99 3.16
CA ILE A 278 -24.11 -4.04 3.48
C ILE A 278 -23.90 -4.64 4.87
N GLY A 279 -24.71 -4.25 5.85
CA GLY A 279 -24.67 -4.83 7.20
C GLY A 279 -24.93 -6.33 7.20
N HIS A 280 -25.94 -6.78 6.44
CA HIS A 280 -26.25 -8.21 6.28
C HIS A 280 -25.10 -8.97 5.61
N TYR A 281 -24.56 -8.44 4.51
CA TYR A 281 -23.41 -9.01 3.81
C TYR A 281 -22.20 -9.17 4.75
N ASN A 282 -21.88 -8.14 5.52
CA ASN A 282 -20.73 -8.18 6.42
C ASN A 282 -20.89 -9.20 7.57
N ARG A 283 -22.11 -9.36 8.12
CA ARG A 283 -22.39 -10.37 9.15
C ARG A 283 -22.24 -11.78 8.61
N GLU A 284 -22.92 -12.08 7.50
CA GLU A 284 -22.87 -13.41 6.86
C GLU A 284 -21.43 -13.78 6.45
N LYS A 285 -20.69 -12.82 5.87
CA LYS A 285 -19.29 -13.02 5.52
C LYS A 285 -18.42 -13.26 6.76
N ALA A 286 -18.66 -12.55 7.86
CA ALA A 286 -17.91 -12.74 9.09
C ALA A 286 -18.15 -14.12 9.70
N GLU A 287 -19.38 -14.65 9.65
CA GLU A 287 -19.70 -16.01 10.08
C GLU A 287 -18.97 -17.06 9.24
N LEU A 288 -19.04 -16.97 7.91
CA LEU A 288 -18.32 -17.88 7.00
C LEU A 288 -16.80 -17.85 7.25
N LYS A 289 -16.22 -16.66 7.46
CA LYS A 289 -14.80 -16.49 7.82
C LYS A 289 -14.45 -17.16 9.14
N ASN A 290 -15.28 -16.98 10.16
CA ASN A 290 -15.04 -17.56 11.48
C ASN A 290 -15.08 -19.09 11.42
N GLU A 291 -16.12 -19.66 10.81
CA GLU A 291 -16.24 -21.12 10.61
C GLU A 291 -15.02 -21.70 9.89
N LEU A 292 -14.58 -21.05 8.80
CA LEU A 292 -13.45 -21.49 7.99
C LEU A 292 -12.12 -21.38 8.75
N ARG A 293 -11.88 -20.25 9.43
CA ARG A 293 -10.70 -20.05 10.26
C ARG A 293 -10.65 -21.10 11.37
N ASP A 294 -11.75 -21.31 12.07
CA ASP A 294 -11.81 -22.19 13.23
C ASP A 294 -11.61 -23.66 12.79
N ALA A 295 -12.16 -24.06 11.63
CA ALA A 295 -11.88 -25.37 11.04
C ALA A 295 -10.40 -25.56 10.66
N VAL A 296 -9.77 -24.55 10.03
CA VAL A 296 -8.34 -24.58 9.71
C VAL A 296 -7.48 -24.76 10.96
N LEU A 297 -7.78 -24.02 12.04
CA LEU A 297 -7.05 -24.10 13.29
C LEU A 297 -7.28 -25.44 14.02
N ALA A 298 -8.53 -25.93 14.05
CA ALA A 298 -8.88 -27.21 14.68
C ALA A 298 -8.17 -28.40 14.01
N HIS A 299 -7.91 -28.31 12.71
CA HIS A 299 -7.23 -29.35 11.94
C HIS A 299 -5.73 -29.06 11.68
N ASP A 300 -5.12 -28.09 12.37
CA ASP A 300 -3.70 -27.74 12.17
C ASP A 300 -2.76 -28.93 12.47
N SER A 301 -3.09 -29.69 13.51
CA SER A 301 -2.35 -30.89 13.93
C SER A 301 -2.83 -32.19 13.29
N SER A 302 -3.91 -32.12 12.49
CA SER A 302 -4.46 -33.30 11.82
C SER A 302 -3.58 -33.76 10.65
N TRP A 303 -3.67 -35.05 10.35
CA TRP A 303 -3.05 -35.64 9.17
C TRP A 303 -3.66 -35.03 7.90
N SER A 304 -2.87 -34.92 6.82
CA SER A 304 -3.29 -34.24 5.58
C SER A 304 -4.61 -34.77 5.03
N ILE A 305 -4.80 -36.08 4.97
CA ILE A 305 -6.03 -36.72 4.47
C ILE A 305 -7.25 -36.27 5.30
N ARG A 306 -7.19 -36.38 6.63
CA ARG A 306 -8.31 -36.00 7.52
C ARG A 306 -8.60 -34.50 7.43
N ARG A 307 -7.56 -33.68 7.39
CA ARG A 307 -7.69 -32.22 7.24
C ARG A 307 -8.36 -31.86 5.91
N ASN A 308 -7.89 -32.44 4.81
CA ASN A 308 -8.42 -32.18 3.48
C ASN A 308 -9.89 -32.62 3.36
N GLN A 309 -10.25 -33.77 3.94
CA GLN A 309 -11.65 -34.22 4.02
C GLN A 309 -12.51 -33.21 4.79
N ALA A 310 -12.10 -32.82 6.00
CA ALA A 310 -12.86 -31.88 6.82
C ALA A 310 -13.07 -30.51 6.15
N LEU A 311 -12.06 -30.03 5.41
CA LEU A 311 -12.16 -28.79 4.64
C LEU A 311 -13.07 -28.94 3.42
N THR A 312 -13.06 -30.10 2.76
CA THR A 312 -13.96 -30.40 1.64
C THR A 312 -15.41 -30.47 2.12
N ASP A 313 -15.68 -31.15 3.23
CA ASP A 313 -17.02 -31.21 3.84
C ASP A 313 -17.51 -29.82 4.28
N LEU A 314 -16.59 -28.94 4.71
CA LEU A 314 -16.93 -27.55 5.01
C LEU A 314 -17.21 -26.72 3.75
N ALA A 315 -16.42 -26.90 2.70
CA ALA A 315 -16.63 -26.28 1.39
C ALA A 315 -18.02 -26.59 0.83
N GLU A 316 -18.41 -27.86 0.82
CA GLU A 316 -19.73 -28.30 0.36
C GLU A 316 -20.86 -27.66 1.18
N ARG A 317 -20.71 -27.56 2.51
CA ARG A 317 -21.70 -26.90 3.37
C ARG A 317 -21.77 -25.38 3.18
N GLN A 318 -20.65 -24.73 2.90
CA GLN A 318 -20.59 -23.27 2.75
C GLN A 318 -20.98 -22.79 1.34
N GLU A 319 -20.88 -23.62 0.31
CA GLU A 319 -21.11 -23.20 -1.08
C GLU A 319 -22.48 -22.53 -1.33
N PRO A 320 -23.63 -23.04 -0.82
CA PRO A 320 -24.91 -22.36 -0.98
C PRO A 320 -24.95 -20.96 -0.33
N ARG A 321 -24.27 -20.80 0.80
CA ARG A 321 -24.17 -19.52 1.54
C ARG A 321 -23.27 -18.54 0.81
N LEU A 322 -22.15 -19.02 0.25
CA LEU A 322 -21.28 -18.22 -0.62
C LEU A 322 -22.03 -17.73 -1.86
N ALA A 323 -22.80 -18.60 -2.51
CA ALA A 323 -23.64 -18.20 -3.66
C ALA A 323 -24.73 -17.19 -3.28
N ALA A 324 -25.31 -17.29 -2.08
CA ALA A 324 -26.24 -16.28 -1.56
C ALA A 324 -25.54 -14.94 -1.29
N LEU A 325 -24.33 -14.98 -0.72
CA LEU A 325 -23.52 -13.81 -0.46
C LEU A 325 -23.11 -13.09 -1.76
N ASP A 326 -22.80 -13.84 -2.82
CA ASP A 326 -22.51 -13.28 -4.14
C ASP A 326 -23.72 -12.58 -4.77
N ARG A 327 -24.92 -13.15 -4.64
CA ARG A 327 -26.17 -12.48 -5.06
C ARG A 327 -26.39 -11.18 -4.29
N LEU A 328 -26.22 -11.20 -2.98
CA LEU A 328 -26.31 -9.99 -2.15
C LEU A 328 -25.25 -8.94 -2.55
N ALA A 329 -24.04 -9.38 -2.91
CA ALA A 329 -23.00 -8.49 -3.43
C ALA A 329 -23.43 -7.81 -4.75
N GLU A 330 -24.09 -8.53 -5.67
CA GLU A 330 -24.65 -7.92 -6.89
C GLU A 330 -25.72 -6.86 -6.57
N GLU A 331 -26.59 -7.11 -5.60
CA GLU A 331 -27.59 -6.13 -5.17
C GLU A 331 -26.93 -4.87 -4.57
N ILE A 332 -25.86 -5.05 -3.79
CA ILE A 332 -25.07 -3.95 -3.24
C ILE A 332 -24.39 -3.17 -4.37
N ARG A 333 -23.80 -3.85 -5.36
CA ARG A 333 -23.18 -3.20 -6.53
C ARG A 333 -24.18 -2.38 -7.34
N ALA A 334 -25.36 -2.93 -7.59
CA ALA A 334 -26.45 -2.20 -8.24
C ALA A 334 -26.81 -0.93 -7.43
N GLY A 335 -26.98 -1.07 -6.11
CA GLY A 335 -27.24 0.06 -5.22
C GLY A 335 -26.12 1.11 -5.22
N LEU A 336 -24.85 0.69 -5.16
CA LEU A 336 -23.69 1.58 -5.20
C LEU A 336 -23.55 2.26 -6.57
N SER A 337 -23.88 1.59 -7.67
CA SER A 337 -23.83 2.18 -9.01
C SER A 337 -24.86 3.30 -9.21
N ALA A 338 -25.99 3.24 -8.50
CA ALA A 338 -27.02 4.28 -8.49
C ALA A 338 -26.59 5.52 -7.67
N VAL A 339 -25.69 5.34 -6.70
CA VAL A 339 -25.04 6.46 -5.99
C VAL A 339 -24.01 7.06 -6.92
N ARG A 340 -24.45 8.02 -7.76
CA ARG A 340 -23.59 8.74 -8.69
C ARG A 340 -22.37 9.27 -7.92
N ALA A 341 -21.16 8.83 -8.28
CA ALA A 341 -19.95 9.46 -7.80
C ALA A 341 -20.06 10.96 -8.08
N ALA A 342 -19.78 11.80 -7.08
CA ALA A 342 -19.86 13.25 -7.25
C ALA A 342 -19.11 13.63 -8.53
N PRO A 343 -19.76 14.32 -9.50
CA PRO A 343 -19.08 14.69 -10.73
C PRO A 343 -17.84 15.48 -10.35
N LEU A 344 -16.71 15.11 -10.96
CA LEU A 344 -15.46 15.82 -10.76
C LEU A 344 -15.73 17.31 -11.02
N ALA A 345 -15.47 18.13 -10.01
CA ALA A 345 -15.51 19.57 -10.21
C ALA A 345 -14.37 19.89 -11.19
N ALA A 346 -14.72 20.36 -12.39
CA ALA A 346 -13.74 20.94 -13.27
C ALA A 346 -12.96 22.01 -12.47
N PRO A 347 -11.62 22.04 -12.57
CA PRO A 347 -10.85 23.05 -11.88
C PRO A 347 -11.38 24.43 -12.29
N PRO A 348 -11.41 25.40 -11.36
CA PRO A 348 -11.75 26.77 -11.70
C PRO A 348 -10.81 27.25 -12.81
N GLN A 349 -11.34 27.95 -13.81
CA GLN A 349 -10.56 28.31 -14.99
C GLN A 349 -9.64 29.49 -14.64
N ILE A 350 -8.33 29.25 -14.64
CA ILE A 350 -7.32 30.31 -14.58
C ILE A 350 -6.74 30.47 -15.99
N PRO A 351 -6.72 31.69 -16.57
CA PRO A 351 -6.11 31.92 -17.88
C PRO A 351 -4.66 31.41 -17.92
N PRO A 352 -4.24 30.67 -18.97
CA PRO A 352 -2.88 30.12 -19.06
C PRO A 352 -1.77 31.17 -18.95
N SER A 353 -2.02 32.38 -19.48
CA SER A 353 -1.09 33.52 -19.37
C SER A 353 -0.88 33.97 -17.92
N LEU A 354 -1.91 33.90 -17.08
CA LEU A 354 -1.84 34.23 -15.67
C LEU A 354 -1.10 33.14 -14.88
N ILE A 355 -1.31 31.87 -15.22
CA ILE A 355 -0.54 30.73 -14.66
C ILE A 355 0.95 30.91 -14.95
N GLN A 356 1.32 31.21 -16.20
CA GLN A 356 2.71 31.44 -16.59
C GLN A 356 3.36 32.60 -15.81
N ARG A 357 2.62 33.69 -15.57
CA ARG A 357 3.09 34.83 -14.77
C ARG A 357 3.31 34.46 -13.30
N ILE A 358 2.42 33.67 -12.71
CA ILE A 358 2.56 33.14 -11.34
C ILE A 358 3.79 32.23 -11.25
N GLU A 359 3.99 31.35 -12.22
CA GLU A 359 5.15 30.46 -12.27
C GLU A 359 6.47 31.24 -12.41
N GLY A 360 6.49 32.25 -13.28
CA GLY A 360 7.62 33.17 -13.44
C GLY A 360 7.95 33.89 -12.13
N TYR A 361 6.94 34.48 -11.47
CA TYR A 361 7.10 35.11 -10.15
C TYR A 361 7.67 34.16 -9.09
N ASN A 362 7.14 32.94 -8.99
CA ASN A 362 7.61 31.95 -8.03
C ASN A 362 9.02 31.45 -8.33
N ARG A 363 9.44 31.41 -9.61
CA ARG A 363 10.80 31.09 -10.02
C ARG A 363 11.77 32.19 -9.60
N ASP A 364 11.45 33.44 -9.91
CA ASP A 364 12.27 34.60 -9.57
C ASP A 364 12.42 34.77 -8.07
N ARG A 365 11.33 34.58 -7.30
CA ARG A 365 11.36 34.60 -5.84
C ARG A 365 12.30 33.56 -5.25
N ARG A 366 12.26 32.33 -5.75
CA ARG A 366 13.16 31.25 -5.30
C ARG A 366 14.61 31.52 -5.66
N THR A 367 14.85 32.16 -6.79
CA THR A 367 16.20 32.60 -7.18
C THR A 367 16.71 33.69 -6.24
N LEU A 368 15.91 34.72 -5.96
CA LEU A 368 16.29 35.80 -5.06
C LEU A 368 16.57 35.33 -3.62
N MET A 369 15.75 34.40 -3.10
CA MET A 369 15.99 33.83 -1.77
C MET A 369 17.29 33.02 -1.70
N ARG A 370 17.62 32.26 -2.75
CA ARG A 370 18.90 31.53 -2.82
C ARG A 370 20.09 32.49 -2.92
N GLU A 371 19.96 33.57 -3.70
CA GLU A 371 21.00 34.61 -3.79
C GLU A 371 21.24 35.26 -2.42
N PHE A 372 20.17 35.56 -1.67
CA PHE A 372 20.26 36.09 -0.31
C PHE A 372 20.93 35.11 0.67
N GLU A 373 20.50 33.85 0.68
CA GLU A 373 21.09 32.79 1.52
C GLU A 373 22.59 32.62 1.24
N ASN A 374 22.96 32.60 -0.05
CA ASN A 374 24.36 32.51 -0.48
C ASN A 374 25.17 33.74 -0.04
N ALA A 375 24.61 34.95 -0.14
CA ALA A 375 25.27 36.18 0.30
C ALA A 375 25.53 36.17 1.82
N VAL A 376 24.52 35.79 2.62
CA VAL A 376 24.65 35.66 4.08
C VAL A 376 25.70 34.61 4.43
N GLN A 377 25.67 33.45 3.78
CA GLN A 377 26.65 32.38 4.02
C GLN A 377 28.07 32.81 3.66
N ALA A 378 28.27 33.50 2.53
CA ALA A 378 29.57 34.02 2.12
C ALA A 378 30.10 35.07 3.11
N GLY A 379 29.25 35.97 3.61
CA GLY A 379 29.61 36.93 4.64
C GLY A 379 29.99 36.26 5.97
N GLU A 380 29.25 35.24 6.40
CA GLU A 380 29.59 34.52 7.63
C GLU A 380 30.89 33.72 7.53
N GLN A 381 31.25 33.26 6.33
CA GLN A 381 32.52 32.56 6.08
C GLN A 381 33.73 33.49 6.08
N SER A 382 33.55 34.80 5.89
CA SER A 382 34.66 35.76 5.95
C SER A 382 35.09 36.10 7.39
N ILE A 383 34.33 35.66 8.41
CA ILE A 383 34.72 35.81 9.81
C ILE A 383 35.57 34.61 10.21
N GLU A 384 36.77 34.89 10.68
CA GLU A 384 37.68 33.84 11.16
C GLU A 384 37.10 33.14 12.39
N ARG A 385 37.08 31.81 12.35
CA ARG A 385 36.62 31.03 13.50
C ARG A 385 37.64 31.14 14.63
N PRO A 386 37.22 31.50 15.86
CA PRO A 386 38.15 31.60 16.97
C PRO A 386 38.79 30.23 17.22
N GLN A 387 40.11 30.18 17.27
CA GLN A 387 40.83 28.99 17.72
C GLN A 387 40.66 28.87 19.24
N LEU A 388 39.99 27.80 19.66
CA LEU A 388 39.73 27.51 21.07
C LEU A 388 40.69 26.40 21.53
N ASP A 389 41.77 26.80 22.20
CA ASP A 389 42.62 25.85 22.92
C ASP A 389 41.88 25.28 24.15
N ARG A 390 42.08 23.99 24.42
CA ARG A 390 41.57 23.30 25.61
C ARG A 390 42.23 23.80 26.89
N SER A 391 43.41 24.41 26.80
CA SER A 391 44.14 24.99 27.93
C SER A 391 43.58 26.34 28.41
N MET A 392 42.72 27.01 27.61
CA MET A 392 42.13 28.30 27.99
C MET A 392 41.11 28.16 29.14
N PRO A 393 41.07 29.14 30.07
CA PRO A 393 40.02 29.25 31.08
C PRO A 393 38.62 29.24 30.45
N THR A 394 37.63 28.62 31.12
CA THR A 394 36.26 28.48 30.61
C THR A 394 35.62 29.84 30.28
N ASP A 395 35.82 30.83 31.13
CA ASP A 395 35.25 32.18 30.94
C ASP A 395 35.80 32.87 29.68
N GLU A 396 37.10 32.68 29.38
CA GLU A 396 37.73 33.23 28.19
C GLU A 396 37.22 32.55 26.90
N ARG A 397 37.00 31.23 26.95
CA ARG A 397 36.40 30.47 25.83
C ARG A 397 34.98 30.93 25.56
N GLU A 398 34.17 31.13 26.60
CA GLU A 398 32.81 31.64 26.44
C GLU A 398 32.78 33.07 25.90
N ALA A 399 33.69 33.93 26.37
CA ALA A 399 33.81 35.30 25.87
C ALA A 399 34.12 35.32 24.36
N ARG A 400 35.08 34.50 23.89
CA ARG A 400 35.41 34.39 22.46
C ARG A 400 34.27 33.82 21.62
N VAL A 401 33.51 32.84 22.15
CA VAL A 401 32.32 32.30 21.46
C VAL A 401 31.22 33.36 21.35
N ARG A 402 30.99 34.15 22.42
CA ARG A 402 30.02 35.26 22.40
C ARG A 402 30.45 36.35 21.43
N GLN A 403 31.73 36.69 21.40
CA GLN A 403 32.28 37.67 20.47
C GLN A 403 32.11 37.22 19.02
N TYR A 404 32.50 35.98 18.68
CA TYR A 404 32.30 35.42 17.34
C TYR A 404 30.81 35.36 16.93
N ALA A 405 29.91 35.04 17.87
CA ALA A 405 28.48 35.07 17.61
C ALA A 405 27.95 36.50 17.34
N ALA A 406 28.44 37.50 18.09
CA ALA A 406 28.11 38.90 17.87
C ALA A 406 28.66 39.41 16.53
N GLU A 407 29.89 39.06 16.17
CA GLU A 407 30.50 39.39 14.88
C GLU A 407 29.72 38.78 13.71
N ARG A 408 29.29 37.51 13.82
CA ARG A 408 28.42 36.87 12.82
C ARG A 408 27.06 37.55 12.69
N ALA A 409 26.45 37.93 13.81
CA ALA A 409 25.19 38.66 13.79
C ALA A 409 25.35 40.02 13.07
N ALA A 410 26.41 40.76 13.40
CA ALA A 410 26.71 42.05 12.76
C ALA A 410 26.99 41.92 11.26
N VAL A 411 27.73 40.90 10.83
CA VAL A 411 27.97 40.66 9.40
C VAL A 411 26.69 40.23 8.68
N ARG A 412 25.87 39.37 9.28
CA ARG A 412 24.57 38.98 8.71
C ARG A 412 23.66 40.19 8.53
N GLU A 413 23.59 41.08 9.52
CA GLU A 413 22.82 42.31 9.44
C GLU A 413 23.35 43.22 8.31
N LYS A 414 24.67 43.45 8.27
CA LYS A 414 25.32 44.25 7.22
C LYS A 414 25.06 43.70 5.81
N VAL A 415 25.26 42.39 5.62
CA VAL A 415 25.02 41.71 4.34
C VAL A 415 23.55 41.78 3.97
N SER A 416 22.64 41.66 4.95
CA SER A 416 21.21 41.79 4.70
C SER A 416 20.84 43.17 4.19
N THR A 417 21.35 44.23 4.81
CA THR A 417 21.13 45.61 4.36
C THR A 417 21.71 45.85 2.97
N GLN A 418 22.95 45.41 2.72
CA GLN A 418 23.60 45.55 1.41
C GLN A 418 22.87 44.77 0.31
N PHE A 419 22.37 43.58 0.63
CA PHE A 419 21.59 42.80 -0.31
C PHE A 419 20.23 43.46 -0.57
N GLN A 420 19.55 44.00 0.44
CA GLN A 420 18.31 44.76 0.26
C GLN A 420 18.52 45.98 -0.63
N GLU A 421 19.59 46.74 -0.41
CA GLU A 421 19.91 47.93 -1.20
C GLU A 421 20.22 47.57 -2.65
N SER A 422 21.06 46.55 -2.88
CA SER A 422 21.40 46.11 -4.25
C SER A 422 20.25 45.43 -4.98
N ALA A 423 19.37 44.73 -4.27
CA ALA A 423 18.20 44.06 -4.82
C ALA A 423 16.94 44.94 -4.85
N LYS A 424 17.02 46.21 -4.43
CA LYS A 424 15.85 47.09 -4.22
C LYS A 424 14.97 47.19 -5.46
N GLU A 425 15.55 47.48 -6.63
CA GLU A 425 14.80 47.59 -7.88
C GLU A 425 14.09 46.27 -8.25
N ARG A 426 14.77 45.14 -8.06
CA ARG A 426 14.23 43.80 -8.33
C ARG A 426 13.09 43.45 -7.35
N LEU A 427 13.23 43.84 -6.09
CA LEU A 427 12.20 43.69 -5.06
C LEU A 427 10.97 44.54 -5.37
N ASP A 428 11.17 45.79 -5.80
CA ASP A 428 10.10 46.69 -6.21
C ASP A 428 9.37 46.17 -7.46
N GLU A 429 10.11 45.72 -8.47
CA GLU A 429 9.53 45.07 -9.67
C GLU A 429 8.71 43.83 -9.30
N MET A 430 9.27 42.97 -8.45
CA MET A 430 8.57 41.78 -7.94
C MET A 430 7.30 42.15 -7.16
N LYS A 431 7.33 43.23 -6.37
CA LYS A 431 6.16 43.73 -5.64
C LYS A 431 5.07 44.20 -6.60
N GLN A 432 5.43 44.96 -7.64
CA GLN A 432 4.47 45.40 -8.65
C GLN A 432 3.87 44.22 -9.43
N ARG A 433 4.70 43.25 -9.83
CA ARG A 433 4.23 42.02 -10.46
C ARG A 433 3.27 41.23 -9.57
N TYR A 434 3.56 41.14 -8.27
CA TYR A 434 2.69 40.49 -7.29
C TYR A 434 1.34 41.19 -7.18
N ILE A 435 1.32 42.53 -7.11
CA ILE A 435 0.08 43.33 -7.06
C ILE A 435 -0.75 43.07 -8.32
N SER A 436 -0.14 43.19 -9.50
CA SER A 436 -0.83 42.97 -10.77
C SER A 436 -1.37 41.53 -10.90
N ILE A 437 -0.59 40.51 -10.50
CA ILE A 437 -1.06 39.12 -10.48
C ILE A 437 -2.29 38.97 -9.55
N ARG A 438 -2.27 39.63 -8.40
CA ARG A 438 -3.37 39.55 -7.42
C ARG A 438 -4.63 40.26 -7.91
N GLU A 439 -4.49 41.40 -8.58
CA GLU A 439 -5.60 42.12 -9.20
C GLU A 439 -6.24 41.27 -10.31
N ASP A 440 -5.43 40.70 -11.20
CA ASP A 440 -5.91 39.83 -12.29
C ASP A 440 -6.58 38.56 -11.74
N LEU A 441 -6.01 37.95 -10.70
CA LEU A 441 -6.64 36.83 -9.99
C LEU A 441 -7.95 37.24 -9.34
N GLY A 442 -8.05 38.45 -8.78
CA GLY A 442 -9.27 38.98 -8.20
C GLY A 442 -10.38 39.15 -9.23
N LEU A 443 -10.04 39.68 -10.41
CA LEU A 443 -10.97 39.79 -11.56
C LEU A 443 -11.48 38.41 -12.00
N VAL A 444 -10.56 37.45 -12.20
CA VAL A 444 -10.91 36.07 -12.57
C VAL A 444 -11.73 35.37 -11.48
N ALA A 445 -11.42 35.61 -10.21
CA ALA A 445 -12.11 35.01 -9.07
C ALA A 445 -13.53 35.55 -8.90
N SER A 446 -13.74 36.86 -9.12
CA SER A 446 -15.07 37.50 -9.03
C SER A 446 -16.08 36.96 -10.03
N ALA A 447 -15.62 36.39 -11.15
CA ALA A 447 -16.45 35.74 -12.16
C ALA A 447 -16.76 34.26 -11.84
N GLN A 448 -16.21 33.73 -10.74
CA GLN A 448 -16.30 32.32 -10.35
C GLN A 448 -16.85 32.19 -8.94
N PHE A 449 -17.67 31.16 -8.73
CA PHE A 449 -18.35 30.93 -7.46
C PHE A 449 -17.86 29.65 -6.80
N ASP A 450 -17.68 29.71 -5.49
CA ASP A 450 -17.48 28.54 -4.65
C ASP A 450 -18.76 27.70 -4.65
N ARG A 451 -18.63 26.42 -5.01
CA ARG A 451 -19.77 25.48 -5.08
C ARG A 451 -20.35 25.13 -3.73
N GLU A 452 -19.56 25.16 -2.66
CA GLU A 452 -20.02 24.77 -1.33
C GLU A 452 -20.73 25.93 -0.63
N THR A 453 -20.23 27.15 -0.82
CA THR A 453 -20.75 28.34 -0.12
C THR A 453 -21.62 29.23 -1.00
N GLY A 454 -21.62 29.04 -2.33
CA GLY A 454 -22.34 29.87 -3.30
C GLY A 454 -21.81 31.30 -3.43
N LYS A 455 -20.68 31.62 -2.77
CA LYS A 455 -20.08 32.95 -2.75
C LYS A 455 -19.05 33.12 -3.87
N PRO A 456 -18.85 34.33 -4.39
CA PRO A 456 -17.76 34.58 -5.33
C PRO A 456 -16.42 34.26 -4.66
N LEU A 457 -15.51 33.66 -5.42
CA LEU A 457 -14.17 33.34 -4.96
C LEU A 457 -13.35 34.65 -4.83
N ASP A 458 -12.44 34.69 -3.86
CA ASP A 458 -11.35 35.67 -3.85
C ASP A 458 -10.07 35.06 -4.45
N ALA A 459 -9.05 35.89 -4.69
CA ALA A 459 -7.80 35.45 -5.33
C ALA A 459 -7.12 34.28 -4.58
N ASP A 460 -7.13 34.30 -3.24
CA ASP A 460 -6.48 33.29 -2.41
C ASP A 460 -7.27 31.98 -2.39
N SER A 461 -8.59 32.06 -2.38
CA SER A 461 -9.50 30.92 -2.42
C SER A 461 -9.55 30.29 -3.80
N LEU A 462 -9.48 31.10 -4.88
CA LEU A 462 -9.35 30.62 -6.25
C LEU A 462 -8.09 29.77 -6.42
N LEU A 463 -6.92 30.27 -5.98
CA LEU A 463 -5.66 29.53 -6.10
C LEU A 463 -5.64 28.26 -5.26
N ARG A 464 -6.19 28.29 -4.04
CA ARG A 464 -6.33 27.10 -3.18
C ARG A 464 -7.23 26.05 -3.83
N THR A 465 -8.40 26.46 -4.32
CA THR A 465 -9.35 25.57 -4.99
C THR A 465 -8.77 25.04 -6.31
N TYR A 466 -8.07 25.86 -7.09
CA TYR A 466 -7.38 25.43 -8.30
C TYR A 466 -6.29 24.39 -8.01
N THR A 467 -5.45 24.64 -7.00
CA THR A 467 -4.37 23.71 -6.63
C THR A 467 -4.95 22.40 -6.11
N ALA A 468 -5.95 22.47 -5.23
CA ALA A 468 -6.64 21.28 -4.73
C ALA A 468 -7.36 20.51 -5.85
N ALA A 469 -7.94 21.22 -6.83
CA ALA A 469 -8.59 20.61 -7.98
C ALA A 469 -7.58 19.98 -8.95
N MET A 470 -6.44 20.61 -9.19
CA MET A 470 -5.36 20.08 -10.03
C MET A 470 -4.64 18.90 -9.37
N GLU A 471 -4.38 18.95 -8.07
CA GLU A 471 -3.86 17.80 -7.30
C GLU A 471 -4.86 16.65 -7.33
N LYS A 472 -6.16 16.95 -7.17
CA LYS A 472 -7.22 15.96 -7.40
C LYS A 472 -7.23 15.47 -8.83
N TYR A 473 -7.03 16.30 -9.85
CA TYR A 473 -7.09 15.90 -11.26
C TYR A 473 -5.86 15.09 -11.70
N ASP A 474 -4.66 15.41 -11.19
CA ASP A 474 -3.44 14.62 -11.41
C ASP A 474 -3.49 13.29 -10.65
N ALA A 475 -4.02 13.30 -9.42
CA ALA A 475 -4.30 12.10 -8.66
C ALA A 475 -5.37 11.27 -9.34
N LEU A 476 -6.50 11.87 -9.76
CA LEU A 476 -7.62 11.18 -10.39
C LEU A 476 -7.32 10.74 -11.81
N GLY A 477 -6.51 11.46 -12.60
CA GLY A 477 -6.10 11.00 -13.92
C GLY A 477 -5.25 9.73 -13.84
N ARG A 478 -4.38 9.65 -12.82
CA ARG A 478 -3.60 8.44 -12.52
C ARG A 478 -4.46 7.37 -11.86
N GLU A 479 -5.24 7.71 -10.84
CA GLU A 479 -6.14 6.79 -10.13
C GLU A 479 -7.26 6.27 -11.03
N GLU A 480 -7.79 7.05 -11.95
CA GLU A 480 -8.82 6.61 -12.89
C GLU A 480 -8.21 5.65 -13.92
N VAL A 481 -6.98 5.88 -14.40
CA VAL A 481 -6.31 4.92 -15.28
C VAL A 481 -5.93 3.63 -14.51
N ILE A 482 -5.36 3.76 -13.32
CA ILE A 482 -4.83 2.66 -12.51
C ILE A 482 -5.97 1.83 -11.87
N TYR A 483 -6.96 2.50 -11.27
CA TYR A 483 -8.05 1.87 -10.54
C TYR A 483 -9.33 1.68 -11.36
N ARG A 484 -9.39 2.07 -12.64
CA ARG A 484 -10.58 1.74 -13.47
C ARG A 484 -10.83 0.25 -13.52
N GLY A 485 -9.80 -0.55 -13.79
CA GLY A 485 -9.92 -2.01 -13.77
C GLY A 485 -10.36 -2.53 -12.39
N TYR A 486 -9.79 -2.00 -11.31
CA TYR A 486 -10.16 -2.34 -9.93
C TYR A 486 -11.64 -2.05 -9.66
N ARG A 487 -12.10 -0.85 -10.00
CA ARG A 487 -13.49 -0.41 -9.84
C ARG A 487 -14.43 -1.25 -10.69
N MET A 488 -14.04 -1.61 -11.91
CA MET A 488 -14.84 -2.48 -12.78
C MET A 488 -14.97 -3.88 -12.18
N ALA A 489 -13.87 -4.51 -11.76
CA ALA A 489 -13.90 -5.83 -11.13
C ALA A 489 -14.80 -5.85 -9.87
N MET A 490 -14.73 -4.79 -9.07
CA MET A 490 -15.42 -4.71 -7.79
C MET A 490 -16.87 -4.22 -7.87
N LEU A 491 -17.17 -3.22 -8.70
CA LEU A 491 -18.44 -2.48 -8.66
C LEU A 491 -19.30 -2.59 -9.93
N LEU A 492 -18.76 -3.03 -11.07
CA LEU A 492 -19.57 -3.15 -12.29
C LEU A 492 -20.58 -4.30 -12.14
N PRO A 493 -21.90 -4.08 -12.18
CA PRO A 493 -22.90 -5.15 -12.09
C PRO A 493 -22.86 -6.08 -13.31
N GLY A 494 -23.28 -7.34 -13.13
CA GLY A 494 -23.50 -8.28 -14.25
C GLY A 494 -22.33 -9.20 -14.59
N LEU A 495 -21.16 -8.98 -14.00
CA LEU A 495 -20.05 -9.93 -14.08
C LEU A 495 -20.29 -11.11 -13.13
N SER A 496 -19.96 -12.33 -13.55
CA SER A 496 -19.95 -13.47 -12.61
C SER A 496 -18.80 -13.35 -11.61
N ARG A 497 -18.88 -14.09 -10.49
CA ARG A 497 -17.81 -14.15 -9.49
C ARG A 497 -16.46 -14.58 -10.09
N GLU A 498 -16.48 -15.52 -11.03
CA GLU A 498 -15.30 -16.01 -11.75
C GLU A 498 -14.69 -14.91 -12.63
N GLN A 499 -15.52 -14.18 -13.40
CA GLN A 499 -15.05 -13.05 -14.22
C GLN A 499 -14.48 -11.91 -13.36
N ARG A 500 -15.09 -11.64 -12.19
CA ARG A 500 -14.58 -10.63 -11.25
C ARG A 500 -13.20 -11.01 -10.73
N ARG A 501 -12.99 -12.27 -10.34
CA ARG A 501 -11.66 -12.76 -9.94
C ARG A 501 -10.66 -12.67 -11.07
N LEU A 502 -11.04 -13.12 -12.27
CA LEU A 502 -10.21 -13.03 -13.46
C LEU A 502 -9.74 -11.58 -13.71
N LEU A 503 -10.68 -10.64 -13.76
CA LEU A 503 -10.40 -9.22 -13.97
C LEU A 503 -9.58 -8.63 -12.81
N PHE A 504 -9.90 -8.98 -11.57
CA PHE A 504 -9.18 -8.49 -10.40
C PHE A 504 -7.73 -8.99 -10.34
N ASN A 505 -7.49 -10.25 -10.71
CA ASN A 505 -6.13 -10.79 -10.81
C ASN A 505 -5.31 -10.01 -11.85
N ALA A 506 -5.90 -9.67 -12.99
CA ALA A 506 -5.24 -8.83 -13.99
C ALA A 506 -4.95 -7.41 -13.47
N VAL A 507 -5.88 -6.83 -12.70
CA VAL A 507 -5.67 -5.55 -12.03
C VAL A 507 -4.48 -5.63 -11.08
N MET A 508 -4.39 -6.67 -10.26
CA MET A 508 -3.29 -6.84 -9.31
C MET A 508 -1.92 -6.90 -9.98
N VAL A 509 -1.83 -7.49 -11.19
CA VAL A 509 -0.63 -7.43 -12.03
C VAL A 509 -0.39 -6.01 -12.54
N GLY A 510 -1.43 -5.35 -13.08
CA GLY A 510 -1.35 -3.99 -13.64
C GLY A 510 -1.06 -2.88 -12.62
N LEU A 511 -1.37 -3.09 -11.34
CA LEU A 511 -0.97 -2.19 -10.25
C LEU A 511 0.56 -2.16 -10.07
N ALA A 512 1.28 -3.16 -10.58
CA ALA A 512 2.75 -3.27 -10.52
C ALA A 512 3.32 -3.01 -9.12
N GLN A 513 2.62 -3.49 -8.09
CA GLN A 513 3.04 -3.28 -6.71
C GLN A 513 4.41 -3.93 -6.45
N PRO A 514 5.27 -3.30 -5.64
CA PRO A 514 6.51 -3.91 -5.19
C PRO A 514 6.29 -5.31 -4.61
N LEU A 515 7.02 -6.30 -5.14
CA LEU A 515 6.89 -7.68 -4.69
C LEU A 515 7.49 -7.85 -3.29
N PRO A 516 6.74 -8.41 -2.31
CA PRO A 516 7.24 -8.60 -0.96
C PRO A 516 8.47 -9.53 -0.93
N ALA A 517 9.47 -9.16 -0.12
CA ALA A 517 10.66 -9.98 0.06
C ALA A 517 10.34 -11.35 0.67
N SER A 518 11.20 -12.35 0.41
CA SER A 518 11.00 -13.69 0.93
C SER A 518 11.00 -13.73 2.46
N GLU A 519 10.18 -14.61 2.99
CA GLU A 519 10.19 -15.10 4.37
C GLU A 519 10.71 -16.53 4.39
N LEU A 520 11.24 -16.98 5.52
CA LEU A 520 11.66 -18.37 5.68
C LEU A 520 10.45 -19.21 6.11
N ALA A 521 10.27 -20.37 5.50
CA ALA A 521 9.28 -21.35 5.97
C ALA A 521 9.62 -21.76 7.42
N PRO A 522 8.62 -21.89 8.31
CA PRO A 522 8.85 -22.06 9.74
C PRO A 522 9.50 -23.43 10.01
N ARG A 523 10.65 -23.42 10.69
CA ARG A 523 11.35 -24.64 11.13
C ARG A 523 11.59 -24.72 12.63
N GLY A 524 11.53 -23.60 13.33
CA GLY A 524 11.76 -23.54 14.77
C GLY A 524 10.63 -24.17 15.60
N GLN A 525 10.84 -24.21 16.91
CA GLN A 525 9.81 -24.57 17.89
C GLN A 525 8.80 -23.43 18.13
N GLN A 526 9.03 -22.26 17.53
CA GLN A 526 8.19 -21.06 17.67
C GLN A 526 7.96 -20.41 16.29
N PRO A 527 6.87 -19.64 16.14
CA PRO A 527 6.63 -18.85 14.93
C PRO A 527 7.64 -17.70 14.85
N GLU A 528 8.10 -17.40 13.64
CA GLU A 528 9.03 -16.29 13.41
C GLU A 528 8.29 -14.96 13.42
N PHE A 529 8.76 -14.01 14.24
CA PHE A 529 8.14 -12.70 14.39
C PHE A 529 8.67 -11.70 13.37
N ARG A 530 7.78 -10.96 12.71
CA ARG A 530 8.10 -9.80 11.88
C ARG A 530 7.85 -8.52 12.67
N SER A 531 8.92 -7.79 12.98
CA SER A 531 8.88 -6.39 13.41
C SER A 531 8.59 -5.48 12.23
#